data_AF-A0A660ZF91-F1
#
_entry.id   AF-A0A660ZF91-F1
#
_cell.length_a   1.000
_cell.length_b   1.000
_cell.length_c   1.000
_cell.angle_alpha   90.00
_cell.angle_beta   90.00
_cell.angle_gamma   90.00
#
_symmetry.space_group_name_H-M   'P 1'
#
loop_
_entity.id
_entity.type
_entity.pdbx_description
1 polymer ?
#
loop_
_entity_poly.entity_id
_entity_poly.type
_entity_poly.pdbx_seq_one_letter_code
_entity_poly.pdbx_strand_id
1 'polypeptide(L)' 'DLDVLDPSEFPSVSNPEPGGVSFKELLESLKLLRDRNLVAADIVEYNPLVCNCLHSAVIAATILRELSIILVSHELD' A
#
# COMPACT_ATOMS: atom_id res chain seq x y z
N ASP A 1 -6.89 -0.55 1.67
CA ASP A 1 -7.41 0.22 0.54
C ASP A 1 -6.30 1.11 -0.01
N LEU A 2 -6.17 1.23 -1.33
CA LEU A 2 -5.21 2.15 -1.95
C LEU A 2 -5.77 3.57 -2.11
N ASP A 3 -7.08 3.77 -1.93
CA ASP A 3 -7.70 5.11 -1.91
C ASP A 3 -7.33 5.96 -0.68
N VAL A 4 -6.67 5.34 0.31
CA VAL A 4 -6.07 6.03 1.46
C VAL A 4 -4.93 6.98 1.07
N LEU A 5 -4.28 6.70 -0.07
CA LEU A 5 -3.19 7.52 -0.58
C LEU A 5 -3.75 8.78 -1.24
N ASP A 6 -3.05 9.89 -1.08
CA ASP A 6 -3.45 11.11 -1.76
C ASP A 6 -3.52 10.87 -3.29
N PRO A 7 -4.57 11.33 -3.98
CA PRO A 7 -4.73 11.12 -5.41
C PRO A 7 -3.58 11.65 -6.27
N SER A 8 -2.79 12.62 -5.75
CA SER A 8 -1.57 13.09 -6.42
C SER A 8 -0.44 12.05 -6.43
N GLU A 9 -0.41 11.12 -5.47
CA GLU A 9 0.54 10.02 -5.41
C GLU A 9 -0.05 8.73 -6.00
N PHE A 10 -1.33 8.45 -5.77
CA PHE A 10 -1.99 7.24 -6.26
C PHE A 10 -3.34 7.55 -6.95
N PRO A 11 -3.32 7.98 -8.23
CA PRO A 11 -4.55 8.29 -8.96
C PRO A 11 -5.32 7.06 -9.48
N SER A 12 -4.73 5.86 -9.42
CA SER A 12 -5.30 4.65 -10.07
C SER A 12 -6.28 3.89 -9.17
N VAL A 13 -7.32 4.58 -8.69
CA VAL A 13 -8.41 4.02 -7.87
C VAL A 13 -9.77 4.44 -8.43
N SER A 14 -10.83 3.71 -8.08
CA SER A 14 -12.19 4.03 -8.55
C SER A 14 -12.77 5.29 -7.88
N ASN A 15 -12.43 5.52 -6.60
CA ASN A 15 -12.98 6.60 -5.79
C ASN A 15 -11.84 7.39 -5.12
N PRO A 16 -11.18 8.33 -5.83
CA PRO A 16 -10.10 9.11 -5.24
C PRO A 16 -10.63 10.12 -4.20
N GLU A 17 -10.09 10.09 -2.99
CA GLU A 17 -10.47 11.00 -1.90
C GLU A 17 -9.34 12.01 -1.59
N PRO A 18 -9.60 13.32 -1.56
CA PRO A 18 -8.56 14.33 -1.33
C PRO A 18 -8.08 14.34 0.13
N GLY A 19 -6.80 14.68 0.34
CA GLY A 19 -6.22 14.77 1.68
C GLY A 19 -5.82 13.41 2.25
N GLY A 20 -5.56 12.44 1.37
CA GLY A 20 -4.99 11.15 1.72
C GLY A 20 -3.55 11.27 2.24
N VAL A 21 -3.01 10.16 2.71
CA VAL A 21 -1.62 10.10 3.19
C VAL A 21 -0.64 10.02 2.02
N SER A 22 0.58 10.51 2.20
CA SER A 22 1.66 10.22 1.25
C SER A 22 2.05 8.74 1.27
N PHE A 23 2.63 8.25 0.18
CA PHE A 23 3.21 6.91 0.10
C PHE A 23 4.25 6.69 1.19
N LYS A 24 5.05 7.71 1.50
CA LYS A 24 6.06 7.65 2.55
C LYS A 24 5.43 7.45 3.93
N GLU A 25 4.39 8.21 4.27
CA GLU A 25 3.69 8.08 5.56
C GLU A 25 3.04 6.70 5.69
N LEU A 26 2.42 6.19 4.63
CA LEU A 26 1.89 4.84 4.62
C LEU A 26 2.99 3.80 4.87
N LEU A 27 4.13 3.92 4.18
CA LEU A 27 5.25 2.97 4.31
C LEU A 27 5.85 2.96 5.72
N GLU A 28 6.05 4.13 6.31
CA GLU A 28 6.53 4.22 7.70
C GLU A 28 5.50 3.66 8.69
N SER A 29 4.20 3.86 8.44
CA SER A 29 3.13 3.28 9.25
C SER A 29 3.10 1.75 9.18
N LEU A 30 3.29 1.18 7.99
CA LEU A 30 3.37 -0.28 7.81
C LEU A 30 4.55 -0.88 8.58
N LYS A 31 5.71 -0.21 8.64
CA LYS A 31 6.87 -0.71 9.39
C LYS A 31 6.61 -0.84 10.90
N LEU A 32 5.68 -0.06 11.46
CA LEU A 32 5.26 -0.19 12.86
C LEU A 32 4.58 -1.54 13.16
N LEU A 33 4.15 -2.25 12.12
CA LEU A 33 3.53 -3.56 12.22
C LEU A 33 4.54 -4.71 12.29
N ARG A 34 5.84 -4.46 12.08
CA ARG A 34 6.88 -5.50 12.01
C ARG A 34 6.94 -6.39 13.26
N ASP A 35 6.71 -5.84 14.45
CA ASP A 35 6.76 -6.59 15.71
C ASP A 35 5.40 -7.22 16.08
N ARG A 36 4.44 -7.25 15.15
CA ARG A 36 3.11 -7.82 15.35
C ARG A 36 2.97 -9.14 14.61
N ASN A 37 2.30 -10.10 15.21
CA ASN A 37 1.93 -11.35 14.57
C ASN A 37 0.80 -11.12 13.54
N LEU A 38 1.14 -10.64 12.35
CA LEU A 38 0.21 -10.55 11.23
C LEU A 38 0.04 -11.90 10.55
N VAL A 39 -1.20 -12.40 10.53
CA VAL A 39 -1.54 -13.68 9.90
C VAL A 39 -1.87 -13.53 8.42
N ALA A 40 -2.39 -12.36 8.02
CA ALA A 40 -2.76 -12.06 6.65
C ALA A 40 -2.88 -10.55 6.43
N ALA A 41 -2.78 -10.13 5.17
CA ALA A 41 -3.09 -8.78 4.70
C ALA A 41 -3.60 -8.84 3.26
N ASP A 42 -4.41 -7.86 2.86
CA ASP A 42 -4.84 -7.66 1.48
C ASP A 42 -4.47 -6.26 0.98
N ILE A 43 -4.50 -6.10 -0.36
CA ILE A 43 -4.38 -4.82 -1.04
C ILE A 43 -5.54 -4.76 -2.01
N VAL A 44 -6.38 -3.73 -1.87
CA VAL A 44 -7.63 -3.57 -2.60
C VAL A 44 -7.71 -2.20 -3.28
N GLU A 45 -8.71 -2.02 -4.15
CA GLU A 45 -9.04 -0.80 -4.92
C GLU A 45 -7.99 -0.32 -5.93
N TYR A 46 -6.99 -1.12 -6.28
CA TYR A 46 -6.19 -0.81 -7.45
C TYR A 46 -7.03 -0.91 -8.73
N ASN A 47 -7.18 0.20 -9.45
CA ASN A 47 -7.93 0.26 -10.70
C ASN A 47 -7.08 0.89 -11.83
N PRO A 48 -6.38 0.08 -12.64
CA PRO A 48 -5.57 0.56 -13.77
C PRO A 48 -6.38 1.12 -14.94
N LEU A 49 -7.70 0.92 -14.95
CA LEU A 49 -8.57 1.44 -16.01
C LEU A 49 -8.89 2.93 -15.81
N VAL A 50 -8.83 3.42 -14.57
CA VAL A 50 -9.08 4.84 -14.25
C VAL A 50 -7.87 5.69 -14.62
N CYS A 51 -6.67 5.30 -14.18
CA CYS A 51 -5.43 5.80 -14.75
C CYS A 51 -4.52 4.63 -15.09
N ASN A 52 -4.01 4.61 -16.32
CA ASN A 52 -2.88 3.75 -16.67
C ASN A 52 -1.56 4.43 -16.27
N CYS A 53 -1.36 4.58 -14.96
CA CYS A 53 -0.22 5.23 -14.37
C CYS A 53 0.79 4.17 -13.89
N LEU A 54 1.95 4.04 -14.54
CA LEU A 54 3.01 3.10 -14.12
C LEU A 54 3.44 3.35 -12.66
N HIS A 55 3.45 4.61 -12.23
CA HIS A 55 3.79 4.97 -10.86
C HIS A 55 2.89 4.30 -9.82
N SER A 56 1.56 4.29 -10.02
CA SER A 56 0.62 3.61 -9.12
C SER A 56 0.87 2.11 -9.08
N ALA A 57 1.15 1.47 -10.23
CA ALA A 57 1.50 0.05 -10.27
C ALA A 57 2.77 -0.25 -9.44
N VAL A 58 3.79 0.61 -9.53
CA VAL A 58 5.03 0.50 -8.76
C VAL A 58 4.77 0.71 -7.27
N ILE A 59 3.95 1.69 -6.88
CA ILE A 59 3.57 1.90 -5.48
C ILE A 59 2.85 0.66 -4.92
N ALA A 60 1.83 0.15 -5.60
CA ALA A 60 1.07 -1.01 -5.15
C ALA A 60 1.99 -2.25 -4.99
N ALA A 61 2.89 -2.48 -5.95
CA ALA A 61 3.88 -3.55 -5.87
C ALA A 61 4.87 -3.35 -4.71
N THR A 62 5.24 -2.11 -4.41
CA THR A 62 6.15 -1.80 -3.29
C THR A 62 5.46 -2.04 -1.95
N ILE A 63 4.19 -1.66 -1.81
CA ILE A 63 3.37 -1.96 -0.62
C ILE A 63 3.26 -3.48 -0.43
N LEU A 64 2.98 -4.23 -1.50
CA LEU A 64 2.93 -5.69 -1.47
C LEU A 64 4.25 -6.30 -0.98
N ARG A 65 5.38 -5.81 -1.49
CA ARG A 65 6.71 -6.28 -1.08
C ARG A 65 6.94 -6.05 0.42
N GLU A 66 6.63 -4.86 0.92
CA GLU A 66 6.86 -4.51 2.33
C GLU A 66 5.92 -5.28 3.26
N LEU A 67 4.65 -5.45 2.89
CA LEU A 67 3.73 -6.32 3.62
C LEU A 67 4.21 -7.78 3.65
N SER A 68 4.72 -8.30 2.52
CA SER A 68 5.29 -9.65 2.45
C SER A 68 6.47 -9.82 3.40
N ILE A 69 7.35 -8.82 3.51
CA ILE A 69 8.49 -8.83 4.43
C ILE A 69 8.00 -8.84 5.89
N ILE A 70 6.99 -8.05 6.22
CA ILE A 70 6.40 -7.99 7.56
C ILE A 70 5.68 -9.31 7.93
N LEU A 71 5.00 -9.94 6.98
CA LEU A 71 4.30 -11.21 7.23
C LEU A 71 5.28 -12.35 7.57
N VAL A 72 6.45 -12.39 6.92
CA VAL A 72 7.44 -13.47 7.12
C VAL A 72 8.39 -13.18 8.28
N SER A 73 8.47 -11.94 8.80
CA SER A 73 9.48 -11.60 9.81
C SER A 73 9.34 -12.36 11.14
N HIS A 74 8.16 -12.92 11.45
CA HIS A 74 7.94 -13.75 12.64
C HIS A 74 8.23 -15.25 12.42
N GLU A 75 8.48 -15.70 11.19
CA GLU A 75 8.84 -17.11 10.91
C GLU A 75 10.36 -17.36 11.02
N LEU A 76 11.17 -16.31 11.13
CA LEU A 76 12.64 -16.38 11.12
C LEU A 76 13.29 -16.28 12.50
N ASP A 77 12.51 -16.05 13.55
CA ASP A 77 12.93 -16.02 14.96
C ASP A 77 12.63 -17.37 15.65
#